data_AF-A0A3D0T1Y9-F1
#
_entry.id   AF-A0A3D0T1Y9-F1
#
_cell.length_a   1.000
_cell.length_b   1.000
_cell.length_c   1.000
_cell.angle_alpha   90.00
_cell.angle_beta   90.00
_cell.angle_gamma   90.00
#
_symmetry.space_group_name_H-M   'P 1'
#
loop_
_entity.id
_entity.type
_entity.pdbx_description
1 polymer ?
#
loop_
_entity_poly.entity_id
_entity_poly.type
_entity_poly.pdbx_seq_one_letter_code
_entity_poly.pdbx_strand_id
1 'polypeptide(L)'
;MKDSLKPNLSFWQIWNMCFGFFGIQYGFGLQQANLSPIFRYHGAAEHELPILWLAGPVTGLLIQPLIGAISDGTWTRFGRRKPFFMIGALVGSIAVMFMPYVP
;
A
#
# COMPACT_ATOMS: atom_id res chain seq x y z
N MET A 1 -22.27 23.49 15.80
CA MET A 1 -20.98 23.17 15.15
C MET A 1 -20.15 22.48 16.22
N LYS A 2 -20.08 21.14 16.24
CA LYS A 2 -19.29 20.42 17.26
C LYS A 2 -17.82 20.66 16.91
N ASP A 3 -17.16 21.51 17.67
CA ASP A 3 -15.70 21.60 17.64
C ASP A 3 -15.15 20.23 17.98
N SER A 4 -14.76 19.48 16.95
CA SER A 4 -14.08 18.21 17.07
C SER A 4 -12.71 18.50 17.68
N LEU A 5 -12.65 18.47 19.01
CA LEU A 5 -11.42 18.47 19.81
C LEU A 5 -10.45 17.48 19.17
N LYS A 6 -9.47 18.02 18.42
CA LYS A 6 -8.43 17.19 17.80
C LYS A 6 -7.74 16.47 18.96
N PRO A 7 -7.69 15.13 18.97
CA PRO A 7 -7.05 14.41 20.06
C PRO A 7 -5.59 14.88 20.15
N ASN A 8 -5.16 15.32 21.33
CA ASN A 8 -3.76 15.61 21.59
C ASN A 8 -2.98 14.28 21.55
N LEU A 9 -2.29 14.04 20.45
CA LEU A 9 -1.47 12.84 20.28
C LEU A 9 -0.23 12.97 21.14
N SER A 10 0.05 11.95 21.96
CA SER A 10 1.30 11.87 22.72
C SER A 10 2.50 11.73 21.78
N PHE A 11 3.67 12.19 22.21
CA PHE A 11 4.93 12.02 21.48
C PHE A 11 5.13 10.58 20.97
N TRP A 12 4.81 9.58 21.80
CA TRP A 12 4.91 8.16 21.43
C TRP A 12 3.90 7.74 20.36
N GLN A 13 2.72 8.36 20.30
CA GLN A 13 1.74 8.09 19.25
C GLN A 13 2.19 8.68 17.91
N ILE A 14 2.77 9.88 17.93
CA ILE A 14 3.35 10.52 16.75
C ILE A 14 4.54 9.70 16.25
N TRP A 15 5.45 9.30 17.15
CA TRP A 15 6.59 8.44 16.83
C TRP A 15 6.15 7.12 16.16
N ASN A 16 5.18 6.41 16.75
CA ASN A 16 4.68 5.16 16.18
C ASN A 16 4.01 5.35 14.81
N MET A 17 3.31 6.46 14.60
CA MET A 17 2.78 6.81 13.27
C MET A 17 3.89 7.06 12.26
N CYS A 18 4.89 7.87 12.63
CA CYS A 18 6.03 8.19 11.76
C CYS A 18 6.84 6.94 11.41
N PHE A 19 7.10 6.08 12.39
CA PHE A 19 7.83 4.83 12.17
C PHE A 19 7.06 3.86 11.28
N GLY A 20 5.75 3.73 11.47
CA GLY A 20 4.89 2.96 10.58
C GLY A 20 4.89 3.50 9.16
N PHE A 21 4.79 4.83 9.00
CA PHE A 21 4.84 5.48 7.69
C PHE A 21 6.21 5.34 7.02
N PHE A 22 7.28 5.43 7.80
CA PHE A 22 8.65 5.21 7.32
C PHE A 22 8.81 3.81 6.71
N GLY A 23 8.30 2.76 7.37
CA GLY A 23 8.33 1.40 6.83
C GLY A 23 7.60 1.26 5.49
N ILE A 24 6.44 1.92 5.35
CA ILE A 24 5.67 1.94 4.08
C ILE A 24 6.49 2.62 2.98
N GLN A 25 7.07 3.79 3.27
CA GLN A 25 7.87 4.54 2.29
C GLN A 25 9.12 3.79 1.88
N TYR A 26 9.78 3.11 2.82
CA TYR A 26 10.93 2.26 2.53
C TYR A 26 10.55 1.08 1.62
N GLY A 27 9.43 0.41 1.91
CA GLY A 27 8.91 -0.69 1.08
C GLY A 27 8.57 -0.24 -0.34
N PHE A 28 7.87 0.88 -0.49
CA PHE A 28 7.61 1.48 -1.81
C PHE A 28 8.89 1.87 -2.53
N GLY A 29 9.86 2.48 -1.84
CA GLY A 29 11.16 2.82 -2.43
C GLY A 29 11.91 1.61 -2.96
N LEU A 30 11.92 0.51 -2.20
CA LEU A 30 12.51 -0.75 -2.62
C LEU A 30 11.77 -1.33 -3.84
N GLN A 31 10.45 -1.27 -3.85
CA GLN A 31 9.64 -1.74 -4.98
C GLN A 31 9.94 -0.90 -6.23
N GLN A 32 9.96 0.43 -6.13
CA GLN A 32 10.28 1.33 -7.24
C GLN A 32 11.69 1.10 -7.82
N ALA A 33 12.67 0.82 -6.96
CA ALA A 33 14.05 0.57 -7.38
C ALA A 33 14.25 -0.81 -8.02
N ASN A 34 13.52 -1.83 -7.56
CA ASN A 34 13.70 -3.22 -8.01
C ASN A 34 12.69 -3.69 -9.06
N LEU A 35 11.57 -2.98 -9.27
CA LEU A 35 10.58 -3.30 -10.30
C LEU A 35 11.21 -3.39 -11.70
N SER A 36 12.02 -2.38 -12.08
CA SER A 36 12.65 -2.35 -13.41
C SER A 36 13.67 -3.49 -13.63
N PRO A 37 14.61 -3.77 -12.70
CA PRO A 37 15.49 -4.94 -12.80
C PRO A 37 14.77 -6.30 -12.83
N ILE A 38 13.71 -6.49 -12.03
CA ILE A 38 12.97 -7.76 -11.99
C ILE A 38 12.24 -8.00 -13.33
N PHE A 39 11.58 -6.99 -13.91
CA PHE A 39 10.93 -7.15 -15.21
C PHE A 39 11.93 -7.40 -16.35
N ARG A 40 13.13 -6.82 -16.28
CA ARG A 40 14.22 -7.11 -17.22
C ARG A 40 14.73 -8.54 -17.09
N TYR A 41 14.85 -9.05 -15.86
CA TYR A 41 15.28 -10.43 -15.60
C TYR A 41 14.31 -11.48 -16.16
N HIS A 42 13.01 -11.18 -16.15
CA HIS A 42 11.95 -12.03 -16.73
C HIS A 42 11.74 -11.84 -18.25
N GLY A 43 12.62 -11.13 -18.95
CA GLY A 43 12.61 -11.05 -20.41
C GLY A 43 11.71 -9.96 -21.03
N ALA A 44 11.17 -9.03 -20.23
CA ALA A 44 10.40 -7.91 -20.75
C ALA A 44 11.30 -6.96 -21.58
N ALA A 45 10.90 -6.69 -22.81
CA ALA A 45 11.59 -5.74 -23.67
C ALA A 45 11.39 -4.30 -23.13
N GLU A 46 12.36 -3.40 -23.35
CA GLU A 46 12.33 -2.05 -22.74
C GLU A 46 11.04 -1.25 -23.03
N HIS A 47 10.37 -1.55 -24.14
CA HIS A 47 9.14 -0.91 -24.57
C HIS A 47 7.89 -1.32 -23.77
N GLU A 48 7.93 -2.43 -23.02
CA GLU A 48 6.82 -2.92 -22.19
C GLU A 48 6.93 -2.43 -20.74
N LEU A 49 8.09 -1.92 -20.33
CA LEU A 49 8.27 -1.35 -18.99
C LEU A 49 7.25 -0.23 -18.69
N PRO A 50 7.00 0.74 -19.59
CA PRO A 50 6.00 1.79 -19.32
C PRO A 50 4.59 1.24 -19.10
N ILE A 51 4.21 0.16 -19.78
CA ILE A 51 2.86 -0.42 -19.64
C ILE A 51 2.72 -1.23 -18.35
N LEU A 52 3.79 -1.90 -17.93
CA LEU A 52 3.88 -2.55 -16.61
C LEU A 52 3.85 -1.52 -15.49
N TRP A 53 4.52 -0.38 -15.67
CA TRP A 53 4.50 0.74 -14.74
C TRP A 53 3.13 1.43 -14.64
N LEU A 54 2.33 1.41 -15.72
CA LEU A 54 0.94 1.90 -15.71
C LEU A 54 0.01 1.02 -14.87
N ALA A 55 0.35 -0.26 -14.64
CA ALA A 55 -0.47 -1.14 -13.81
C ALA A 55 -0.62 -0.61 -12.37
N GLY A 56 0.43 -0.01 -11.80
CA GLY A 56 0.41 0.60 -10.46
C GLY A 56 -0.65 1.72 -10.30
N PRO A 57 -0.60 2.82 -11.08
CA PRO A 57 -1.58 3.89 -11.01
C PRO A 57 -2.99 3.44 -11.43
N VAL A 58 -3.14 2.52 -12.39
CA VAL A 58 -4.46 2.00 -12.78
C VAL A 58 -5.11 1.19 -11.67
N THR A 59 -4.35 0.29 -11.03
CA THR A 59 -4.85 -0.44 -9.85
C THR A 59 -5.11 0.51 -8.68
N GLY A 60 -4.26 1.51 -8.44
CA GLY A 60 -4.51 2.56 -7.46
C GLY A 60 -5.82 3.31 -7.70
N LEU A 61 -6.09 3.73 -8.93
CA LEU A 61 -7.30 4.46 -9.31
C LEU A 61 -8.59 3.67 -9.06
N LEU A 62 -8.57 2.35 -9.22
CA LEU A 62 -9.73 1.49 -9.03
C LEU A 62 -9.87 1.01 -7.58
N ILE A 63 -8.77 0.53 -6.99
CA ILE A 63 -8.75 -0.09 -5.67
C ILE A 63 -8.95 0.97 -4.58
N GLN A 64 -8.33 2.15 -4.71
CA GLN A 64 -8.39 3.19 -3.69
C GLN A 64 -9.83 3.70 -3.40
N PRO A 65 -10.67 4.08 -4.39
CA PRO A 65 -12.05 4.48 -4.14
C PRO A 65 -12.94 3.31 -3.71
N LEU A 66 -12.72 2.11 -4.25
CA LEU A 66 -13.50 0.92 -3.87
C LEU A 66 -13.29 0.57 -2.39
N ILE A 67 -12.02 0.47 -1.96
CA ILE A 67 -11.69 0.22 -0.55
C ILE A 67 -12.13 1.41 0.32
N GLY A 68 -12.03 2.65 -0.16
CA GLY A 68 -12.55 3.83 0.55
C GLY A 68 -14.05 3.74 0.84
N ALA A 69 -14.85 3.41 -0.17
CA ALA A 69 -16.31 3.26 -0.04
C ALA A 69 -16.70 2.07 0.86
N ILE A 70 -16.03 0.92 0.72
CA ILE A 70 -16.28 -0.26 1.55
C ILE A 70 -15.84 -0.03 3.00
N SER A 71 -14.70 0.64 3.20
CA SER A 71 -14.18 0.98 4.54
C SER A 71 -15.12 1.92 5.27
N ASP A 72 -15.77 2.85 4.56
CA ASP A 72 -16.68 3.80 5.18
C ASP A 72 -17.94 3.12 5.77
N GLY A 73 -18.34 1.94 5.25
CA GLY A 73 -19.53 1.19 5.68
C GLY A 73 -19.31 0.08 6.72
N THR A 74 -18.07 -0.26 7.09
CA THR A 74 -17.77 -1.37 8.01
C THR A 74 -17.21 -0.89 9.36
N TRP A 75 -17.98 -1.12 10.44
CA TRP A 75 -17.52 -0.87 11.81
C TRP A 75 -17.16 -2.18 12.50
N THR A 76 -15.87 -2.51 12.55
CA THR A 76 -15.36 -3.71 13.24
C THR A 76 -14.69 -3.34 14.57
N ARG A 77 -14.43 -4.35 15.42
CA ARG A 77 -13.83 -4.21 16.77
C ARG A 77 -12.45 -3.54 16.78
N PHE A 78 -11.74 -3.49 15.65
CA PHE A 78 -10.42 -2.85 15.48
C PHE A 78 -10.48 -1.45 14.84
N GLY A 79 -11.68 -0.94 14.52
CA GLY A 79 -11.91 0.37 13.91
C GLY A 79 -12.19 0.32 12.39
N ARG A 80 -12.53 1.47 11.81
CA ARG A 80 -13.05 1.59 10.43
C ARG A 80 -12.02 1.33 9.30
N ARG A 81 -10.73 1.65 9.53
CA ARG A 81 -9.67 1.65 8.50
C ARG A 81 -8.49 0.69 8.74
N LYS A 82 -8.28 0.24 9.98
CA LYS A 82 -7.19 -0.67 10.37
C LYS A 82 -7.32 -2.11 9.82
N PRO A 83 -8.52 -2.73 9.74
CA PRO A 83 -8.66 -4.09 9.23
C PRO A 83 -8.25 -4.19 7.75
N PHE A 84 -8.68 -3.23 6.93
CA PHE A 84 -8.35 -3.18 5.51
C PHE A 84 -6.85 -2.97 5.28
N PHE A 85 -6.20 -2.13 6.09
CA PHE A 85 -4.75 -1.96 6.03
C PHE A 85 -4.00 -3.24 6.39
N MET A 86 -4.43 -3.98 7.41
CA MET A 86 -3.81 -5.26 7.80
C MET A 86 -3.99 -6.35 6.75
N ILE A 87 -5.19 -6.46 6.16
CA ILE A 87 -5.46 -7.42 5.08
C ILE A 87 -4.63 -7.06 3.84
N GLY A 88 -4.58 -5.79 3.46
CA GLY A 88 -3.76 -5.31 2.35
C GLY A 88 -2.26 -5.55 2.57
N ALA A 89 -1.77 -5.33 3.79
CA ALA A 89 -0.38 -5.64 4.14
C ALA A 89 -0.09 -7.14 4.05
N LEU A 90 -0.98 -7.99 4.56
CA LEU A 90 -0.83 -9.45 4.51
C LEU A 90 -0.83 -9.96 3.07
N VAL A 91 -1.81 -9.53 2.27
CA VAL A 91 -1.92 -9.89 0.84
C VAL A 91 -0.70 -9.36 0.07
N GLY A 92 -0.26 -8.13 0.34
CA GLY A 92 0.93 -7.54 -0.28
C GLY A 92 2.21 -8.30 0.07
N SER A 93 2.41 -8.69 1.33
CA SER A 93 3.54 -9.52 1.75
C SER A 93 3.54 -10.89 1.06
N ILE A 94 2.37 -11.51 0.91
CA ILE A 94 2.22 -12.76 0.17
C ILE A 94 2.53 -12.56 -1.32
N ALA A 95 1.98 -11.51 -1.95
CA ALA A 95 2.20 -11.22 -3.36
C ALA A 95 3.68 -10.96 -3.70
N VAL A 96 4.41 -10.25 -2.83
CA VAL A 96 5.86 -10.05 -3.00
C VAL A 96 6.63 -11.37 -2.85
N MET A 97 6.21 -12.27 -1.96
CA MET A 97 6.82 -13.59 -1.81
C MET A 97 6.60 -14.47 -3.06
N PHE A 98 5.49 -14.29 -3.77
CA PHE A 98 5.17 -15.01 -5.01
C PHE A 98 5.66 -14.31 -6.29
N MET A 99 6.10 -13.04 -6.21
CA MET A 99 6.68 -12.30 -7.33
C MET A 99 7.81 -13.05 -8.09
N PRO A 100 8.73 -13.79 -7.46
CA PRO A 100 9.75 -14.56 -8.18
C PRO A 100 9.23 -15.85 -8.87
N TYR A 101 7.97 -16.24 -8.65
CA TYR A 101 7.36 -17.41 -9.28
C TYR A 101 6.44 -17.06 -10.45
N VAL A 102 6.39 -15.79 -10.87
CA VAL A 102 5.64 -15.38 -12.05
C VAL A 102 6.39 -15.89 -13.30
N PRO A 103 5.81 -16.82 -14.08
CA PRO A 103 6.44 -17.37 -15.28
C PRO A 103 6.61 -16.34 -16.38
#